data_AF-A0A535AK89-F1
#
_entry.id   AF-A0A535AK89-F1
#
_cell.length_a   1.000
_cell.length_b   1.000
_cell.length_c   1.000
_cell.angle_alpha   90.00
_cell.angle_beta   90.00
_cell.angle_gamma   90.00
#
_symmetry.space_group_name_H-M   'P 1'
#
loop_
_entity.id
_entity.type
_entity.pdbx_description
1 polymer ?
#
loop_
_entity_poly.entity_id
_entity_poly.type
_entity_poly.pdbx_seq_one_letter_code
_entity_poly.pdbx_strand_id
1 'polypeptide(L)' 'LIKPRAFVILKNGRTPSDVLAEELKRHVKDRIAPYKYPRWIEFVTELPKTATGKIQRYKLREPR' A
#
# COMPACT_ATOMS: atom_id res chain seq x y z
N LEU A 1 -13.88 -12.27 -2.70
CA LEU A 1 -13.55 -11.21 -3.69
C LEU A 1 -12.16 -10.68 -3.41
N ILE A 2 -11.25 -10.77 -4.38
CA ILE A 2 -9.92 -10.16 -4.28
C ILE A 2 -10.10 -8.64 -4.36
N LYS A 3 -9.71 -7.95 -3.29
CA LYS A 3 -9.79 -6.49 -3.17
C LYS A 3 -8.37 -5.90 -3.22
N PRO A 4 -8.15 -4.74 -3.87
CA PRO A 4 -6.82 -4.13 -3.92
C PRO A 4 -6.31 -3.78 -2.51
N ARG A 5 -5.02 -4.04 -2.28
CA ARG A 5 -4.26 -3.62 -1.10
C ARG A 5 -3.10 -2.75 -1.56
N ALA A 6 -2.77 -1.71 -0.80
CA ALA A 6 -1.59 -0.89 -1.05
C ALA A 6 -0.56 -1.08 0.06
N PHE A 7 0.70 -1.30 -0.32
CA PHE A 7 1.85 -1.30 0.57
C PHE A 7 2.57 0.04 0.43
N VAL A 8 2.75 0.75 1.54
CA VAL A 8 3.20 2.15 1.54
C VAL A 8 4.43 2.28 2.42
N ILE A 9 5.52 2.78 1.85
CA ILE A 9 6.67 3.27 2.63
C ILE A 9 6.48 4.77 2.79
N LEU A 10 6.57 5.25 4.03
CA LEU A 10 6.49 6.67 4.33
C LEU A 10 7.86 7.33 4.13
N LYS A 11 7.85 8.62 3.73
CA LYS A 11 9.06 9.44 3.78
C LYS A 11 9.49 9.67 5.23
N ASN A 12 10.78 9.94 5.42
CA ASN A 12 11.35 10.24 6.73
C ASN A 12 10.56 11.36 7.45
N GLY A 13 10.37 11.21 8.76
CA GLY A 13 9.62 12.17 9.59
C GLY A 13 8.10 12.04 9.54
N ARG A 14 7.56 10.99 8.88
CA ARG A 14 6.13 10.66 8.92
C ARG A 14 5.90 9.36 9.69
N THR A 15 4.90 9.38 10.56
CA THR A 15 4.48 8.22 11.35
C THR A 15 3.21 7.62 10.73
N PRO A 16 3.13 6.28 10.60
CA PRO A 16 1.90 5.63 10.15
C PRO A 16 0.77 5.86 11.17
N SER A 17 -0.43 6.11 10.67
CA SER A 17 -1.63 6.25 11.49
C SER A 17 -2.88 5.85 10.71
N ASP A 18 -3.95 5.53 11.43
CA ASP A 18 -5.24 5.22 10.81
C ASP A 18 -5.83 6.43 10.08
N VAL A 19 -5.63 7.63 10.63
CA VAL A 19 -6.00 8.89 9.98
C VAL A 19 -5.31 9.02 8.63
N LEU A 20 -3.99 8.78 8.57
CA LEU A 20 -3.23 8.84 7.33
C LEU A 20 -3.66 7.75 6.34
N ALA A 21 -3.96 6.54 6.82
CA ALA A 21 -4.47 5.47 5.98
C ALA A 21 -5.80 5.85 5.32
N GLU A 22 -6.74 6.45 6.06
CA GLU A 22 -8.02 6.92 5.51
C GLU A 22 -7.85 8.09 4.55
N GLU A 23 -6.95 9.02 4.83
CA GLU A 23 -6.59 10.10 3.89
C GLU A 23 -6.07 9.54 2.57
N LEU A 24 -5.16 8.56 2.60
CA LEU A 24 -4.63 7.91 1.41
C LEU A 24 -5.71 7.13 0.65
N LYS A 25 -6.61 6.42 1.34
CA LYS A 25 -7.74 5.73 0.70
C LYS A 25 -8.66 6.73 0.00
N ARG A 26 -9.04 7.83 0.66
CA ARG A 26 -9.89 8.89 0.10
C ARG A 26 -9.23 9.51 -1.13
N HIS A 27 -7.96 9.89 -1.01
CA HIS A 27 -7.17 10.44 -2.11
C HIS A 27 -7.16 9.58 -3.37
N VAL A 28 -7.05 8.25 -3.22
CA VAL A 28 -7.12 7.32 -4.36
C VAL A 28 -8.56 7.18 -4.86
N LYS A 29 -9.53 7.03 -3.96
CA LYS A 29 -10.96 6.89 -4.29
C LYS A 29 -11.49 8.06 -5.12
N ASP A 30 -11.02 9.27 -4.88
CA ASP A 30 -11.45 10.47 -5.60
C ASP A 30 -10.89 10.56 -7.03
N ARG A 31 -9.90 9.72 -7.37
CA ARG A 31 -9.19 9.76 -8.67
C ARG A 31 -9.45 8.56 -9.56
N ILE A 32 -9.92 7.45 -9.00
CA ILE A 32 -10.16 6.22 -9.74
C ILE A 32 -11.51 5.62 -9.38
N ALA A 33 -12.02 4.75 -10.25
CA ALA A 33 -13.31 4.11 -10.03
C ALA A 33 -13.39 3.38 -8.66
N PRO A 34 -14.55 3.42 -7.95
CA PRO A 34 -14.69 2.88 -6.59
C PRO A 34 -14.36 1.39 -6.39
N TYR A 35 -14.27 0.60 -7.45
CA TYR A 35 -13.85 -0.81 -7.35
C TYR A 35 -12.32 -0.99 -7.41
N LYS A 36 -11.57 0.02 -7.87
CA LYS A 36 -10.10 -0.03 -8.03
C LYS A 36 -9.33 0.46 -6.82
N TYR A 37 -9.95 1.22 -5.91
CA TYR A 37 -9.22 1.80 -4.77
C TYR A 37 -8.84 0.74 -3.72
N PRO A 38 -7.71 0.92 -3.02
CA PRO A 38 -7.25 -0.01 -2.02
C PRO A 38 -8.16 -0.04 -0.81
N ARG A 39 -8.56 -1.24 -0.38
CA ARG A 39 -9.38 -1.44 0.81
C ARG A 39 -8.54 -1.49 2.08
N TRP A 40 -7.28 -1.87 1.93
CA TRP A 40 -6.29 -1.90 3.01
C TRP A 40 -5.04 -1.13 2.59
N ILE A 41 -4.53 -0.34 3.53
CA ILE A 41 -3.22 0.31 3.46
C ILE A 41 -2.35 -0.40 4.49
N GLU A 42 -1.20 -0.89 4.06
CA GLU A 42 -0.22 -1.55 4.92
C GLU A 42 1.07 -0.73 4.88
N PHE A 43 1.42 -0.13 6.01
CA PHE A 43 2.67 0.62 6.12
C PHE A 43 3.81 -0.36 6.36
N VAL A 44 4.82 -0.32 5.49
CA VAL A 44 6.00 -1.17 5.56
C VAL A 44 7.25 -0.30 5.59
N THR A 45 8.30 -0.79 6.25
CA THR A 45 9.61 -0.12 6.27
C THR A 45 10.36 -0.35 4.96
N GLU A 46 10.10 -1.47 4.30
CA GLU A 46 10.74 -1.85 3.04
C GLU A 46 9.81 -2.67 2.14
N LEU A 47 10.16 -2.72 0.85
CA LEU A 47 9.51 -3.59 -0.12
C LEU A 47 10.48 -4.70 -0.50
N PRO A 48 10.00 -5.95 -0.68
CA PRO A 48 10.84 -7.05 -1.11
C PRO A 48 11.37 -6.72 -2.52
N LYS A 49 12.69 -6.75 -2.68
CA LYS A 49 13.36 -6.43 -3.93
C LYS A 49 14.34 -7.52 -4.33
N THR A 50 14.58 -7.67 -5.63
CA THR A 50 15.70 -8.46 -6.16
C THR A 50 17.04 -7.78 -5.89
N ALA A 51 18.15 -8.47 -6.12
CA ALA A 51 19.50 -7.88 -6.07
C ALA A 51 19.65 -6.68 -7.01
N THR A 52 18.88 -6.63 -8.11
CA THR A 52 18.82 -5.52 -9.06
C THR A 52 17.78 -4.44 -8.71
N GLY A 53 17.16 -4.51 -7.52
CA GLY A 53 16.23 -3.51 -7.01
C GLY A 53 14.77 -3.62 -7.50
N LYS A 54 14.43 -4.63 -8.31
CA LYS A 54 13.05 -4.82 -8.81
C LYS A 54 12.14 -5.32 -7.68
N ILE A 55 10.96 -4.73 -7.52
CA ILE A 55 9.99 -5.13 -6.50
C ILE A 55 9.42 -6.52 -6.80
N GLN A 56 9.50 -7.43 -5.83
CA GLN A 56 8.98 -8.79 -5.89
C GLN A 56 7.53 -8.84 -5.39
N ARG A 57 6.58 -8.36 -6.21
CA ARG A 57 5.15 -8.23 -5.83
C ARG A 57 4.47 -9.52 -5.39
N TYR A 58 4.95 -10.70 -5.80
CA TYR A 58 4.35 -11.97 -5.41
C TYR A 58 4.51 -12.24 -3.91
N LYS A 59 5.65 -11.86 -3.30
CA LYS A 59 5.90 -11.97 -1.86
C LYS A 59 4.97 -11.11 -1.01
N LEU A 60 4.38 -10.06 -1.60
CA LEU A 60 3.40 -9.19 -0.93
C LEU A 60 1.97 -9.76 -0.96
N ARG A 61 1.74 -10.89 -1.64
CA ARG A 61 0.43 -11.53 -1.75
C ARG A 61 0.29 -12.73 -0.82
N GLU A 62 1.39 -13.21 -0.24
CA GLU A 62 1.38 -14.34 0.68
C GLU A 62 0.63 -13.95 1.96
N PRO A 63 -0.29 -14.80 2.46
CA PRO A 63 -0.83 -14.62 3.80
C PRO A 63 0.32 -14.76 4.79
N ARG A 64 0.46 -13.77 5.67
CA ARG A 64 1.44 -13.79 6.74
C ARG A 64 0.98 -14.71 7.87
#